data_AF-A0AAV3FHV7-F1
#
_entry.id   AF-A0AAV3FHV7-F1
#
_cell.length_a   1.000
_cell.length_b   1.000
_cell.length_c   1.000
_cell.angle_alpha   90.00
_cell.angle_beta   90.00
_cell.angle_gamma   90.00
#
_symmetry.space_group_name_H-M   'P 1'
#
loop_
_entity.id
_entity.type
_entity.pdbx_description
1 polymer ?
#
loop_
_entity_poly.entity_id
_entity_poly.type
_entity_poly.pdbx_seq_one_letter_code
_entity_poly.pdbx_strand_id
1 'polypeptide(L)' 'MILALKFGDLSIIHPLMCTSYIFALINGGLFLKEHISLVQLLGIIVIITGVIFIARGKSYE' A
#
# COMPACT_ATOMS: atom_id res chain seq x y z
N MET A 1 0.37 8.66 10.41
CA MET A 1 0.99 7.48 11.06
C MET A 1 0.85 7.50 12.58
N ILE A 2 1.39 8.49 13.30
CA ILE A 2 1.42 8.50 14.78
C ILE A 2 0.03 8.29 15.42
N LEU A 3 -1.01 8.95 14.92
CA LEU A 3 -2.37 8.78 15.43
C LEU A 3 -2.94 7.38 15.11
N ALA A 4 -2.65 6.83 13.93
CA ALA A 4 -3.15 5.53 13.50
C ALA A 4 -2.52 4.36 14.28
N LEU A 5 -1.27 4.52 14.72
CA LEU A 5 -0.59 3.57 15.61
C LEU A 5 -1.26 3.47 17.00
N LYS A 6 -2.04 4.48 17.43
CA LYS A 6 -2.83 4.37 18.67
C LYS A 6 -4.03 3.43 18.54
N PHE A 7 -4.45 3.10 17.32
CA PHE A 7 -5.65 2.31 17.04
C PHE A 7 -5.36 0.95 16.39
N GLY A 8 -4.10 0.64 16.11
CA GLY A 8 -3.72 -0.62 15.49
C GLY A 8 -2.24 -0.90 15.58
N ASP A 9 -1.88 -2.18 15.46
CA ASP A 9 -0.50 -2.63 15.60
C ASP A 9 0.40 -2.12 14.49
N LEU A 10 1.64 -1.79 14.87
CA LEU A 10 2.67 -1.28 13.98
C LEU A 10 2.89 -2.24 12.79
N SER A 11 2.78 -3.55 13.01
CA SER A 11 2.90 -4.60 11.99
C SER A 11 1.85 -4.55 10.88
N ILE A 12 0.70 -3.89 11.07
CA ILE A 12 -0.34 -3.71 10.03
C ILE A 12 -0.30 -2.30 9.47
N ILE A 13 -0.09 -1.31 10.33
CA ILE A 13 -0.12 0.09 9.95
C ILE A 13 1.02 0.41 8.97
N HIS A 14 2.21 -0.20 9.15
CA HIS A 14 3.35 -0.01 8.26
C HIS A 14 3.04 -0.48 6.82
N PRO A 15 2.63 -1.75 6.60
CA PRO A 15 2.23 -2.23 5.27
C PRO A 15 1.03 -1.47 4.69
N LEU A 16 0.04 -1.13 5.53
CA LEU A 16 -1.11 -0.37 5.08
C LEU A 16 -0.71 1.00 4.52
N MET A 17 0.32 1.62 5.09
CA MET A 17 0.88 2.87 4.57
C MET A 17 1.48 2.72 3.17
N CYS A 18 2.09 1.57 2.85
CA CYS A 18 2.63 1.30 1.52
C CYS A 18 1.52 1.31 0.44
N THR A 19 0.27 1.02 0.79
CA THR A 19 -0.89 1.13 -0.10
C THR A 19 -1.09 2.55 -0.66
N SER A 20 -0.58 3.58 0.02
CA SER A 20 -0.62 4.96 -0.48
C SER A 20 0.14 5.16 -1.80
N TYR A 21 1.13 4.30 -2.11
CA TYR A 21 1.81 4.30 -3.40
C TYR A 21 0.86 4.01 -4.57
N ILE A 22 -0.18 3.22 -4.35
CA ILE A 22 -1.20 2.94 -5.37
C ILE A 22 -1.95 4.21 -5.73
N PHE A 23 -2.36 4.97 -4.71
CA PHE A 23 -3.01 6.26 -4.90
C PHE A 23 -2.07 7.28 -5.54
N ALA A 24 -0.81 7.32 -5.13
CA ALA A 24 0.20 8.20 -5.74
C ALA A 24 0.38 7.89 -7.23
N LEU A 25 0.41 6.62 -7.61
CA LEU A 25 0.56 6.19 -8.99
C LEU A 25 -0.67 6.55 -9.85
N ILE A 26 -1.88 6.34 -9.32
CA ILE A 26 -3.13 6.73 -9.98
C ILE A 26 -3.18 8.26 -10.18
N ASN A 27 -2.85 9.02 -9.14
CA ASN A 27 -2.83 10.49 -9.21
C ASN A 27 -1.72 11.00 -10.13
N GLY A 28 -0.53 10.40 -10.11
CA GLY A 28 0.58 10.76 -11.01
C GLY A 28 0.24 10.52 -12.48
N GLY A 29 -0.42 9.39 -12.78
CA GLY A 29 -0.90 9.10 -14.14
C GLY A 29 -2.02 10.04 -14.60
N LEU A 30 -2.98 10.36 -13.71
CA LEU A 30 -4.15 11.15 -14.07
C LEU A 30 -3.90 12.66 -14.10
N PHE A 31 -3.21 13.21 -13.08
CA PHE A 31 -2.98 14.65 -12.93
C PHE A 31 -1.66 15.10 -13.56
N LEU A 32 -0.56 14.35 -13.37
CA LEU A 32 0.77 14.73 -13.86
C LEU A 32 1.07 14.17 -15.26
N LYS A 33 0.23 13.26 -15.78
CA LYS A 33 0.44 12.56 -17.06
C LYS A 33 1.81 11.88 -17.15
N GLU A 34 2.31 11.40 -16.01
CA GLU A 34 3.58 10.67 -15.98
C GLU A 34 3.47 9.33 -16.71
N HIS A 35 4.53 8.96 -17.41
CA HIS A 35 4.64 7.65 -18.04
C HIS A 35 4.84 6.58 -16.97
N ILE A 36 3.75 5.92 -16.61
CA ILE A 36 3.75 4.78 -15.69
C ILE A 36 4.48 3.62 -16.35
N SER A 37 5.60 3.20 -15.77
CA SER A 37 6.36 2.03 -16.26
C SER A 37 5.69 0.73 -15.84
N LEU A 38 5.77 -0.30 -16.70
CA LEU A 38 5.31 -1.66 -16.38
C LEU A 38 5.96 -2.21 -15.09
N VAL A 39 7.19 -1.79 -14.78
CA VAL A 39 7.89 -2.18 -13.54
C VAL A 39 7.20 -1.61 -12.30
N GLN A 40 6.69 -0.37 -12.37
CA GLN A 40 5.96 0.25 -11.27
C GLN A 40 4.63 -0.45 -11.03
N LEU A 41 3.95 -0.87 -12.11
CA LEU A 41 2.71 -1.62 -12.03
C LEU A 41 2.93 -2.99 -11.35
N LEU A 42 3.99 -3.71 -11.72
CA LEU A 42 4.37 -4.97 -11.08
C LEU A 42 4.70 -4.77 -9.58
N GLY A 43 5.45 -3.72 -9.25
CA GLY A 43 5.76 -3.38 -7.86
C GLY A 43 4.48 -3.15 -7.03
N ILE A 44 3.49 -2.46 -7.58
CA ILE A 44 2.19 -2.25 -6.92
C ILE A 44 1.45 -3.57 -6.69
N ILE A 45 1.42 -4.48 -7.67
CA ILE A 45 0.77 -5.79 -7.50
C ILE A 45 1.43 -6.58 -6.36
N VAL A 46 2.76 -6.53 -6.26
CA VAL A 46 3.51 -7.17 -5.16
C VAL A 46 3.16 -6.54 -3.82
N ILE A 47 3.10 -5.21 -3.72
CA ILE A 47 2.71 -4.49 -2.49
C ILE A 47 1.28 -4.89 -2.07
N ILE A 48 0.32 -4.87 -3.01
CA ILE A 48 -1.08 -5.25 -2.73
C ILE A 48 -1.14 -6.68 -2.18
N THR A 49 -0.43 -7.60 -2.82
CA THR A 49 -0.42 -9.02 -2.41
C THR A 49 0.18 -9.19 -1.01
N GLY A 50 1.28 -8.50 -0.72
CA GLY A 50 1.90 -8.48 0.60
C GLY A 50 0.97 -7.92 1.68
N VAL A 51 0.27 -6.82 1.40
CA VAL A 51 -0.71 -6.23 2.34
C VAL A 51 -1.87 -7.19 2.60
N ILE A 52 -2.39 -7.86 1.57
CA ILE A 52 -3.46 -8.87 1.73
C ILE A 52 -3.00 -10.02 2.64
N PHE A 53 -1.77 -10.51 2.44
CA PHE A 53 -1.23 -11.58 3.27
C PHE A 53 -1.11 -11.17 4.74
N ILE A 54 -0.60 -9.97 5.02
CA ILE A 54 -0.46 -9.46 6.38
C ILE A 54 -1.83 -9.21 7.01
N ALA A 55 -2.78 -8.62 6.27
CA ALA A 55 -4.13 -8.36 6.76
C ALA A 55 -4.89 -9.66 7.09
N ARG A 56 -4.74 -10.72 6.27
CA ARG A 56 -5.33 -12.03 6.54
C ARG A 56 -4.64 -12.75 7.70
N GLY A 57 -3.33 -12.64 7.83
CA GLY A 57 -2.57 -13.27 8.91
C GLY A 57 -3.03 -12.82 10.30
N LYS A 58 -3.38 -11.54 10.45
CA LYS A 58 -3.86 -11.01 11.74
C LYS A 58 -5.29 -11.42 12.09
N SER A 59 -6.15 -11.71 11.11
CA SER A 59 -7.55 -12.08 11.38
C SER A 59 -7.71 -13.46 12.06
N TYR A 60 -6.61 -14.21 12.25
CA TYR A 60 -6.59 -15.54 12.85
C TYR A 60 -6.01 -15.56 14.28
N GLU A 61 -5.61 -14.40 14.82
CA GLU A 61 -5.33 -14.19 16.26
C GLU A 61 -6.53 -13.54 16.95
#